data_AF-X1S3B1-F1
#
_entry.id   AF-X1S3B1-F1
#
_cell.length_a   1.000
_cell.length_b   1.000
_cell.length_c   1.000
_cell.angle_alpha   90.00
_cell.angle_beta   90.00
_cell.angle_gamma   90.00
#
_symmetry.space_group_name_H-M   'P 1'
#
loop_
_entity.id
_entity.type
_entity.pdbx_description
1 polymer ?
#
loop_
_entity_poly.entity_id
_entity_poly.type
_entity_poly.pdbx_seq_one_letter_code
_entity_poly.pdbx_strand_id
1 'polypeptide(L)'
;MDNNDSLIFEKGVDRAQKNFIPKMDVDGEKLEDILPKNLLRDVLPIPDVPEVEIVRHYVKLSTINYGVDSGIYPLGSCTMKYNPKINEIGSVRSIELCTTNYKIN
;
A
#
# COMPACT_ATOMS: atom_id res chain seq x y z
N MET A 1 -25.50 -8.48 8.36
CA MET A 1 -24.23 -8.15 7.68
C MET A 1 -24.54 -8.19 6.21
N ASP A 2 -24.51 -7.04 5.55
CA ASP A 2 -24.82 -6.99 4.12
C ASP A 2 -23.69 -7.69 3.38
N ASN A 3 -23.98 -8.88 2.85
CA ASN A 3 -23.04 -9.82 2.23
C ASN A 3 -22.51 -9.34 0.86
N ASN A 4 -22.30 -8.04 0.68
CA ASN A 4 -21.91 -7.43 -0.60
C ASN A 4 -20.56 -6.71 -0.51
N ASP A 5 -19.61 -7.32 0.21
CA ASP A 5 -18.22 -6.89 0.23
C ASP A 5 -17.44 -7.66 -0.83
N SER A 6 -17.54 -7.20 -2.08
CA SER A 6 -16.74 -7.74 -3.19
C SER A 6 -15.25 -7.61 -2.87
N LEU A 7 -14.50 -8.66 -3.20
CA LEU A 7 -13.05 -8.68 -3.05
C LEU A 7 -12.42 -7.63 -3.97
N ILE A 8 -11.25 -7.11 -3.60
CA ILE A 8 -10.52 -6.16 -4.47
C ILE A 8 -10.22 -6.77 -5.86
N PHE A 9 -10.06 -8.09 -5.94
CA PHE A 9 -9.86 -8.85 -7.17
C PHE A 9 -11.08 -8.85 -8.10
N GLU A 10 -12.29 -8.70 -7.57
CA GLU A 10 -13.53 -8.66 -8.34
C GLU A 10 -13.84 -7.25 -8.87
N LYS A 11 -13.15 -6.23 -8.34
CA LYS A 11 -13.29 -4.82 -8.72
C LYS A 11 -12.30 -4.36 -9.77
N GLY A 12 -11.53 -5.29 -10.34
CA GLY A 12 -10.57 -5.02 -11.40
C GLY A 12 -11.24 -4.45 -12.65
N VAL A 13 -10.55 -3.52 -13.29
CA VAL A 13 -10.94 -2.91 -14.57
C VAL A 13 -9.91 -3.33 -15.61
N ASP A 14 -10.32 -3.73 -16.81
CA ASP A 14 -9.41 -4.13 -17.91
C ASP A 14 -8.58 -2.97 -18.51
N ARG A 15 -8.49 -1.84 -17.80
CA ARG A 15 -7.78 -0.65 -18.24
C ARG A 15 -6.63 -0.37 -17.29
N ALA A 16 -5.42 -0.27 -17.85
CA ALA A 16 -4.24 0.19 -17.15
C ALA A 16 -4.49 1.53 -16.43
N GLN A 17 -4.34 1.51 -15.10
CA GLN A 17 -4.49 2.70 -14.26
C GLN A 17 -3.12 3.32 -14.00
N LYS A 18 -3.00 4.64 -14.21
CA LYS A 18 -1.82 5.40 -13.76
C LYS A 18 -2.08 5.88 -12.35
N ASN A 19 -1.86 4.98 -11.38
CA ASN A 19 -1.88 5.35 -9.98
C ASN A 19 -0.69 6.28 -9.68
N PHE A 20 -0.79 7.10 -8.63
CA PHE A 20 0.22 8.10 -8.30
C PHE A 20 1.59 7.44 -8.03
N ILE A 21 2.47 7.49 -9.04
CA ILE A 21 3.86 7.07 -8.94
C ILE A 21 4.70 8.35 -9.05
N PRO A 22 5.59 8.65 -8.09
CA PRO A 22 6.47 9.80 -8.21
C PRO A 22 7.37 9.66 -9.44
N LYS A 23 7.70 10.79 -10.07
CA LYS A 23 8.61 10.78 -11.21
C LYS A 23 9.96 10.20 -10.76
N MET A 24 10.45 9.19 -11.49
CA MET A 24 11.78 8.65 -11.24
C MET A 24 12.85 9.67 -11.64
N ASP A 25 13.86 9.81 -10.80
CA ASP A 25 15.01 10.71 -11.00
C ASP A 25 16.09 10.10 -11.91
N VAL A 26 15.88 8.86 -12.39
CA VAL A 26 16.81 8.12 -13.25
C VAL A 26 16.12 7.71 -14.55
N ASP A 27 16.90 7.67 -15.63
CA ASP A 27 16.42 7.20 -16.93
C ASP A 27 16.13 5.69 -16.85
N GLY A 28 14.93 5.30 -17.28
CA GLY A 28 14.50 3.90 -17.24
C GLY A 28 15.15 3.08 -18.36
N GLU A 29 15.92 2.07 -17.99
CA GLU A 29 16.37 1.04 -18.92
C GLU A 29 15.25 0.02 -19.19
N LYS A 30 15.25 -0.58 -20.38
CA LYS A 30 14.26 -1.58 -20.77
C LYS A 30 14.57 -2.92 -20.08
N LEU A 31 13.52 -3.60 -19.60
CA LEU A 31 13.69 -4.88 -18.90
C LEU A 31 14.35 -5.96 -19.77
N GLU A 32 14.15 -5.89 -21.09
CA GLU A 32 14.73 -6.85 -22.04
C GLU A 32 16.26 -6.77 -22.13
N ASP A 33 16.85 -5.62 -21.79
CA ASP A 33 18.29 -5.41 -21.83
C ASP A 33 18.98 -5.88 -20.54
N ILE A 34 18.21 -6.02 -19.44
CA ILE A 34 18.70 -6.37 -18.10
C ILE A 34 18.50 -7.85 -17.79
N LEU A 35 17.38 -8.44 -18.23
CA LEU A 35 16.98 -9.80 -17.87
C LEU A 35 16.82 -10.70 -19.12
N PRO A 36 17.38 -11.94 -19.09
CA PRO A 36 17.14 -12.89 -20.17
C PRO A 36 15.66 -13.30 -20.21
N LYS A 37 15.14 -13.52 -21.43
CA LYS A 37 13.70 -13.77 -21.68
C LYS A 37 13.08 -14.88 -20.82
N ASN A 38 13.84 -15.91 -20.48
CA ASN A 38 13.37 -17.04 -19.69
C ASN A 38 13.07 -16.69 -18.22
N LEU A 39 13.51 -15.51 -17.75
CA LEU A 39 13.24 -14.98 -16.41
C LEU A 39 12.19 -13.87 -16.42
N LEU A 40 11.71 -13.46 -17.61
CA LEU A 40 10.65 -12.46 -17.72
C LEU A 40 9.30 -13.11 -17.43
N ARG A 41 8.48 -12.36 -16.69
CA ARG A 41 7.12 -12.71 -16.32
C ARG A 41 6.16 -12.31 -17.43
N ASP A 42 5.30 -13.22 -17.88
CA ASP A 42 4.31 -12.93 -18.93
C ASP A 42 3.05 -12.20 -18.41
N VAL A 43 2.51 -12.59 -17.25
CA VAL A 43 1.22 -12.05 -16.75
C VAL A 43 1.29 -11.74 -15.25
N LEU A 44 0.74 -10.60 -14.85
CA LEU A 44 0.57 -10.18 -13.46
C LEU A 44 -0.88 -10.41 -12.99
N PRO A 45 -1.15 -11.35 -12.05
CA PRO A 45 -2.48 -11.62 -11.51
C PRO A 45 -2.81 -10.62 -10.40
N ILE A 46 -2.66 -9.32 -10.69
CA ILE A 46 -3.05 -8.23 -9.81
C ILE A 46 -4.08 -7.41 -10.59
N PRO A 47 -5.25 -7.10 -9.99
CA PRO A 47 -6.29 -6.34 -10.67
C PRO A 47 -5.84 -4.88 -10.84
N ASP A 48 -6.14 -4.31 -12.00
CA ASP A 48 -6.00 -2.87 -12.22
C ASP A 48 -7.23 -2.16 -11.62
N VAL A 49 -7.07 -1.51 -10.47
CA VAL A 49 -8.16 -0.82 -9.76
C VAL A 49 -7.82 0.68 -9.66
N PRO A 50 -8.77 1.60 -9.95
CA PRO A 50 -8.52 3.03 -9.81
C PRO A 50 -8.32 3.42 -8.35
N GLU A 51 -7.44 4.38 -8.09
CA GLU A 51 -7.06 4.82 -6.73
C GLU A 51 -8.27 5.14 -5.83
N VAL A 52 -9.29 5.81 -6.36
CA VAL A 52 -10.51 6.14 -5.61
C VAL A 52 -11.22 4.89 -5.09
N GLU A 53 -11.27 3.82 -5.89
CA GLU A 53 -11.88 2.55 -5.48
C GLU A 53 -11.01 1.80 -4.49
N ILE A 54 -9.68 1.87 -4.62
CA ILE A 54 -8.73 1.32 -3.64
C ILE A 54 -8.96 1.98 -2.27
N VAL A 55 -8.98 3.32 -2.23
CA VAL A 55 -9.20 4.08 -0.99
C VAL A 55 -10.55 3.72 -0.38
N ARG A 56 -11.63 3.72 -1.17
CA ARG A 56 -12.97 3.33 -0.69
C ARG A 56 -13.01 1.92 -0.10
N HIS A 57 -12.36 0.97 -0.77
CA HIS A 57 -12.32 -0.42 -0.32
C HIS A 57 -11.62 -0.55 1.04
N TYR A 58 -10.41 0.01 1.17
CA TYR A 58 -9.66 -0.09 2.43
C TYR A 58 -10.24 0.76 3.56
N VAL A 59 -10.82 1.93 3.27
CA VAL A 59 -11.56 2.72 4.27
C VAL A 59 -12.75 1.91 4.79
N LYS A 60 -13.51 1.24 3.92
CA LYS A 60 -14.61 0.37 4.35
C LYS A 60 -14.12 -0.82 5.19
N LEU A 61 -13.03 -1.48 4.79
CA LEU A 61 -12.44 -2.56 5.59
C LEU A 61 -11.98 -2.07 6.97
N SER A 62 -11.47 -0.85 7.06
CA SER A 62 -11.02 -0.29 8.34
C SER A 62 -12.16 -0.10 9.35
N THR A 63 -13.38 0.21 8.90
CA THR A 63 -14.52 0.40 9.81
C THR A 63 -15.13 -0.90 10.32
N ILE A 64 -14.87 -2.01 9.62
CA ILE A 64 -15.30 -3.35 10.03
C ILE A 64 -14.30 -3.95 11.04
N ASN A 65 -13.07 -3.43 11.10
CA ASN A 65 -12.06 -3.87 12.05
C ASN A 65 -12.19 -3.14 13.40
N TYR A 66 -12.10 -3.89 14.49
CA TYR A 66 -12.00 -3.31 15.83
C TYR A 66 -10.54 -3.26 16.24
N GLY A 67 -10.06 -2.10 16.68
CA GLY A 67 -8.68 -1.91 17.13
C GLY A 67 -8.59 -1.12 18.42
N VAL A 68 -7.36 -0.93 18.92
CA VAL A 68 -7.07 -0.14 20.13
C VAL A 68 -7.52 1.32 19.99
N ASP A 69 -7.52 1.84 18.76
CA ASP A 69 -8.01 3.19 18.46
C ASP A 69 -9.54 3.29 18.38
N SER A 70 -10.24 2.17 18.18
CA SER A 70 -11.71 2.11 18.08
C SER A 70 -12.39 2.01 19.45
N GLY A 71 -11.68 1.55 20.48
CA GLY A 71 -12.16 1.50 21.85
C GLY A 71 -11.36 0.54 22.73
N ILE A 72 -11.92 0.17 23.89
CA ILE A 72 -11.22 -0.65 24.88
C ILE A 72 -11.10 -2.09 24.38
N TYR A 73 -9.87 -2.63 24.38
CA TYR A 73 -9.56 -4.00 23.94
C TYR A 73 -9.11 -4.86 25.15
N PRO A 74 -10.03 -5.45 25.95
CA PRO A 74 -9.71 -6.09 27.22
C PRO A 74 -9.21 -7.54 27.06
N LEU A 75 -8.28 -7.79 26.13
CA LEU A 75 -7.65 -9.10 25.99
C LEU A 75 -6.42 -9.19 26.90
N GLY A 76 -6.51 -9.99 27.96
CA GLY A 76 -5.37 -10.33 28.82
C GLY A 76 -4.33 -11.15 28.03
N SER A 77 -3.04 -10.84 28.23
CA SER A 77 -1.81 -11.41 27.60
C SER A 77 -1.24 -10.69 26.37
N CYS A 78 -2.05 -10.06 25.51
CA CYS A 78 -1.53 -9.42 24.28
C CYS A 78 -0.92 -8.03 24.51
N THR A 79 -1.15 -7.41 25.67
CA THR A 79 -0.64 -6.07 26.03
C THR A 79 -0.89 -5.03 24.93
N MET A 80 -2.12 -5.00 24.39
CA MET A 80 -2.55 -4.06 23.36
C MET A 80 -2.65 -2.63 23.94
N LYS A 81 -1.50 -1.95 24.04
CA LYS A 81 -1.35 -0.59 24.57
C LYS A 81 -1.63 0.44 23.49
N TYR A 82 -1.98 1.65 23.94
CA TYR A 82 -2.08 2.82 23.07
C TYR A 82 -0.80 3.01 22.25
N ASN A 83 -0.93 3.18 20.93
CA ASN A 83 0.16 3.55 20.04
C ASN A 83 0.21 5.09 19.91
N PRO A 84 1.21 5.78 20.47
CA PRO A 84 1.33 7.24 20.35
C PRO A 84 1.43 7.68 18.90
N LYS A 85 0.57 8.62 18.47
CA LYS A 85 0.56 9.15 17.09
C LYS A 85 1.90 9.75 16.65
N ILE A 86 2.74 10.19 17.59
CA ILE A 86 4.09 10.70 17.28
C ILE A 86 5.01 9.64 16.68
N ASN A 87 4.77 8.35 16.99
CA ASN A 87 5.55 7.24 16.42
C ASN A 87 5.29 7.08 14.91
N GLU A 88 4.06 7.35 14.46
CA GLU A 88 3.74 7.36 13.03
C GLU A 88 4.50 8.48 12.30
N ILE A 89 4.55 9.68 12.90
CA ILE A 89 5.27 10.83 12.35
C ILE A 89 6.79 10.54 12.28
N GLY A 90 7.36 9.94 13.32
CA GLY A 90 8.78 9.56 13.35
C GLY A 90 9.15 8.57 12.24
N SER A 91 8.25 7.64 11.93
CA SER A 91 8.44 6.61 10.89
C SER A 91 8.36 7.18 9.47
N VAL A 92 7.47 8.14 9.22
CA VAL A 92 7.38 8.80 7.91
C VAL A 92 8.55 9.76 7.68
N ARG A 93 8.97 10.51 8.70
CA ARG A 93 10.10 11.46 8.60
C ARG A 93 11.45 10.79 8.42
N SER A 94 11.61 9.54 8.85
CA SER A 94 12.85 8.79 8.61
C SER A 94 13.04 8.45 7.12
N ILE A 95 11.95 8.28 6.36
CA ILE A 95 12.00 8.11 4.90
C ILE A 95 12.42 9.42 4.22
N GLU A 96 11.88 10.57 4.64
CA GLU A 96 12.31 11.89 4.15
C GLU A 96 13.77 12.22 4.48
N LEU A 97 14.23 11.86 5.67
CA LEU A 97 15.65 12.02 6.06
C LEU A 97 16.57 11.08 5.24
N CYS A 98 16.09 9.90 4.85
CA CYS A 98 16.84 8.98 4.01
C CYS A 98 16.95 9.50 2.57
N THR A 99 15.87 10.07 2.01
CA THR A 99 15.89 10.65 0.65
C THR A 99 16.67 11.97 0.55
N THR A 100 16.75 12.75 1.63
CA THR A 100 17.62 13.95 1.66
C THR A 100 19.10 13.63 1.85
N ASN A 101 19.45 12.58 2.58
CA ASN A 101 20.87 12.17 2.72
C ASN A 101 21.44 11.54 1.43
N TYR A 102 20.61 11.00 0.53
CA TYR A 102 21.08 10.48 -0.76
C TYR A 102 21.34 11.56 -1.83
N LYS A 103 21.01 12.84 -1.55
CA LYS A 103 21.34 14.00 -2.40
C LYS A 103 22.64 14.71 -2.02
N ILE A 104 23.40 14.17 -1.07
CA ILE A 104 24.70 14.68 -0.64
C ILE A 104 25.77 13.60 -0.88
N ASN A 105 25.95 13.21 -2.15
CA ASN A 105 27.19 12.68 -2.73
C ASN A 105 27.05 12.63 -4.25
#